data_AF-A0A8K1FRB8-F1
#
_entry.id   AF-A0A8K1FRB8-F1
#
_cell.length_a   1.000
_cell.length_b   1.000
_cell.length_c   1.000
_cell.angle_alpha   90.00
_cell.angle_beta   90.00
_cell.angle_gamma   90.00
#
_symmetry.space_group_name_H-M   'P 1'
#
loop_
_entity.id
_entity.type
_entity.pdbx_description
1 polymer ?
#
loop_
_entity_poly.entity_id
_entity_poly.type
_entity_poly.pdbx_seq_one_letter_code
_entity_poly.pdbx_strand_id
1 'polypeptide(L)'
;GSNINDVVSDWITKQGYPMLRVSVTNRSIILEQERFSLLGNVENLIYKVPITMEVNGKSMTYLLDKEKAVINIDEDIRSIKVNLDKTGFYRVLYNTDLFLNARLSELDKWGIINDYWAFLLAGKISYNEYEKIINNFFNDREFMAVNEISNQLSTLYAINPSKYGEIAKKFHKVQLRNWRNDKTDLGKITYSNILYRLAFMDEYFSLGLSELFKFYDNLDADMKQGVSVAYAITYEENAMDELLSRYRREKFDEEKLRYLTALLLFRKPYLVVNSLSLILTGEVKKQDMPYVISVVSYNPYAREATFNWIKTYFNFLREAYKGTGILGRRLGEAIPLIGIGIEKEVEEFFNNIEMPEGSRGIKMGLEMLKAYSKLK
;
A
#
# COMPACT_ATOMS: atom_id res chain seq x y z
N GLY A 1 20.13 -8.88 -35.48
CA GLY A 1 19.98 -8.61 -34.04
C GLY A 1 19.46 -7.21 -33.87
N SER A 2 18.52 -6.99 -32.95
CA SER A 2 17.98 -5.66 -32.65
C SER A 2 19.05 -4.77 -32.01
N ASN A 3 19.08 -3.47 -32.33
CA ASN A 3 20.02 -2.52 -31.72
C ASN A 3 19.64 -2.25 -30.25
N ILE A 4 20.19 -3.06 -29.34
CA ILE A 4 19.91 -3.00 -27.89
C ILE A 4 20.29 -1.64 -27.30
N ASN A 5 21.35 -1.00 -27.82
CA ASN A 5 21.84 0.28 -27.31
C ASN A 5 20.77 1.37 -27.39
N ASP A 6 20.02 1.43 -28.49
CA ASP A 6 18.98 2.44 -28.66
C ASP A 6 17.77 2.19 -27.74
N VAL A 7 17.47 0.93 -27.44
CA VAL A 7 16.39 0.60 -26.48
C VAL A 7 16.80 1.06 -25.09
N VAL A 8 18.00 0.66 -24.64
CA VAL A 8 18.49 0.96 -23.28
C VAL A 8 18.69 2.46 -23.05
N SER A 9 19.13 3.21 -24.06
CA SER A 9 19.35 4.66 -23.95
C SER A 9 18.10 5.42 -23.50
N ASP A 10 16.93 5.07 -24.04
CA ASP A 10 15.66 5.69 -23.67
C ASP A 10 15.34 5.49 -22.18
N TRP A 11 15.55 4.27 -21.67
CA TRP A 11 15.23 3.91 -20.28
C TRP A 11 16.16 4.51 -19.23
N ILE A 12 17.37 4.92 -19.62
CA ILE A 12 18.34 5.56 -18.73
C ILE A 12 18.19 7.09 -18.73
N THR A 13 17.85 7.68 -19.87
CA THR A 13 17.89 9.14 -20.06
C THR A 13 16.53 9.81 -19.93
N LYS A 14 15.43 9.12 -20.24
CA LYS A 14 14.07 9.67 -20.11
C LYS A 14 13.54 9.42 -18.70
N GLN A 15 13.09 10.49 -18.03
CA GLN A 15 12.55 10.39 -16.69
C GLN A 15 11.16 9.74 -16.70
N GLY A 16 10.95 8.75 -15.84
CA GLY A 16 9.66 8.08 -15.68
C GLY A 16 9.56 6.80 -16.50
N TYR A 17 8.33 6.36 -16.77
CA TYR A 17 8.07 5.13 -17.52
C TYR A 17 6.71 5.22 -18.24
N PRO A 18 6.50 4.41 -19.30
CA PRO A 18 5.23 4.39 -20.01
C PRO A 18 4.18 3.53 -19.30
N MET A 19 2.92 3.87 -19.56
CA MET A 19 1.81 2.92 -19.50
C MET A 19 1.37 2.57 -20.92
N LEU A 20 0.87 1.36 -21.09
CA LEU A 20 0.30 0.85 -22.33
C LEU A 20 -1.21 0.69 -22.17
N ARG A 21 -1.98 1.27 -23.07
CA ARG A 21 -3.39 0.93 -23.26
C ARG A 21 -3.49 -0.21 -24.27
N VAL A 22 -4.20 -1.26 -23.87
CA VAL A 22 -4.41 -2.46 -24.68
C VAL A 22 -5.90 -2.56 -24.99
N SER A 23 -6.24 -2.39 -26.28
CA SER A 23 -7.61 -2.58 -26.76
C SER A 23 -7.66 -3.76 -27.74
N VAL A 24 -8.78 -4.47 -27.77
CA VAL A 24 -8.97 -5.64 -28.64
C VAL A 24 -10.23 -5.44 -29.49
N THR A 25 -10.11 -5.65 -30.80
CA THR A 25 -11.24 -5.63 -31.75
C THR A 25 -11.22 -6.92 -32.57
N ASN A 26 -12.01 -7.93 -32.18
CA ASN A 26 -12.06 -9.28 -32.76
C ASN A 26 -10.67 -9.92 -32.97
N ARG A 27 -10.00 -9.56 -34.05
CA ARG A 27 -8.72 -10.10 -34.54
C ARG A 27 -7.57 -9.09 -34.51
N SER A 28 -7.75 -7.93 -33.90
CA SER A 28 -6.69 -6.92 -33.81
C SER A 28 -6.45 -6.48 -32.37
N ILE A 29 -5.18 -6.35 -32.01
CA ILE A 29 -4.71 -5.77 -30.75
C ILE A 29 -4.18 -4.37 -31.06
N ILE A 30 -4.72 -3.37 -30.37
CA ILE A 30 -4.29 -1.99 -30.47
C ILE A 30 -3.48 -1.67 -29.21
N LEU A 31 -2.24 -1.24 -29.41
CA LEU A 31 -1.31 -0.85 -28.35
C LEU A 31 -1.05 0.65 -28.47
N GLU A 32 -1.28 1.39 -27.39
CA GLU A 32 -1.02 2.83 -27.31
C GLU A 32 -0.19 3.13 -26.06
N GLN A 33 0.91 3.87 -26.20
CA GLN A 33 1.76 4.25 -25.07
C GLN A 33 1.60 5.73 -24.69
N GLU A 34 1.57 6.00 -23.39
CA GLU A 34 1.70 7.35 -22.84
C GLU A 34 2.60 7.32 -21.60
N ARG A 35 3.29 8.41 -21.29
CA ARG A 35 4.06 8.54 -20.04
C ARG A 35 3.12 8.49 -18.84
N PHE A 36 3.40 7.58 -17.90
CA PHE A 36 2.61 7.46 -16.68
C PHE A 36 2.99 8.52 -15.64
N SER A 37 1.99 9.14 -15.00
CA SER A 37 2.14 10.08 -13.89
C SER A 37 0.92 10.02 -12.96
N LEU A 38 1.14 10.13 -11.65
CA LEU A 38 0.07 10.14 -10.64
C LEU A 38 -0.71 11.47 -10.61
N LEU A 39 -0.05 12.60 -10.87
CA LEU A 39 -0.66 13.92 -10.75
C LEU A 39 -1.09 14.53 -12.09
N GLY A 40 -0.96 13.77 -13.19
CA GLY A 40 -1.19 14.27 -14.54
C GLY A 40 -0.14 15.31 -14.96
N ASN A 41 -0.35 15.97 -16.10
CA ASN A 41 0.43 17.11 -16.58
C ASN A 41 1.94 16.88 -16.75
N VAL A 42 2.33 15.73 -17.28
CA VAL A 42 3.71 15.49 -17.72
C VAL A 42 3.76 15.50 -19.25
N GLU A 43 4.85 16.04 -19.79
CA GLU A 43 5.15 15.91 -21.21
C GLU A 43 5.17 14.43 -21.59
N ASN A 44 4.43 14.08 -22.65
CA ASN A 44 4.41 12.72 -23.15
C ASN A 44 5.76 12.39 -23.80
N LEU A 45 6.33 11.26 -23.44
CA LEU A 45 7.59 10.77 -24.00
C LEU A 45 7.31 9.41 -24.64
N ILE A 46 7.80 9.21 -25.87
CA ILE A 46 7.76 7.91 -26.53
C ILE A 46 8.96 7.10 -26.08
N TYR A 47 8.73 5.88 -25.60
CA TYR A 47 9.75 4.93 -25.20
C TYR A 47 9.80 3.78 -26.20
N LYS A 48 10.98 3.20 -26.41
CA LYS A 48 11.10 1.89 -27.06
C LYS A 48 10.76 0.78 -26.07
N VAL A 49 9.52 0.30 -26.11
CA VAL A 49 8.99 -0.66 -25.13
C VAL A 49 9.07 -2.08 -25.68
N PRO A 50 9.91 -2.97 -25.11
CA PRO A 50 9.88 -4.39 -25.43
C PRO A 50 8.68 -5.05 -24.73
N ILE A 51 7.64 -5.31 -25.51
CA ILE A 51 6.38 -5.87 -25.02
C ILE A 51 6.45 -7.39 -25.13
N THR A 52 6.17 -8.07 -24.02
CA THR A 52 5.87 -9.51 -23.97
C THR A 52 4.36 -9.66 -23.82
N MET A 53 3.75 -10.56 -24.58
CA MET A 53 2.32 -10.85 -24.43
C MET A 53 2.01 -12.31 -24.77
N GLU A 54 0.87 -12.78 -24.30
CA GLU A 54 0.30 -14.07 -24.64
C GLU A 54 -1.10 -13.84 -25.19
N VAL A 55 -1.41 -14.41 -26.35
CA VAL A 55 -2.70 -14.30 -27.04
C VAL A 55 -3.19 -15.71 -27.33
N ASN A 56 -4.38 -16.07 -26.82
CA ASN A 56 -4.93 -17.44 -26.95
C ASN A 56 -3.94 -18.54 -26.52
N GLY A 57 -3.14 -18.29 -25.48
CA GLY A 57 -2.13 -19.23 -24.98
C GLY A 57 -0.81 -19.28 -25.76
N LYS A 58 -0.66 -18.46 -26.81
CA LYS A 58 0.59 -18.35 -27.59
C LYS A 58 1.37 -17.10 -27.20
N SER A 59 2.61 -17.28 -26.74
CA SER A 59 3.50 -16.18 -26.40
C SER A 59 4.04 -15.48 -27.64
N MET A 60 4.18 -14.15 -27.57
CA MET A 60 4.75 -13.31 -28.61
C MET A 60 5.42 -12.07 -28.02
N THR A 61 6.31 -11.46 -28.82
CA THR A 61 7.02 -10.23 -28.45
C THR A 61 6.83 -9.15 -29.50
N TYR A 62 6.76 -7.89 -29.08
CA TYR A 62 6.62 -6.74 -29.97
C TYR A 62 7.43 -5.55 -29.44
N LEU A 63 8.22 -4.89 -30.29
CA LEU A 63 8.89 -3.64 -29.91
C LEU A 63 8.02 -2.46 -30.33
N LEU A 64 7.42 -1.78 -29.35
CA LEU A 64 6.66 -0.56 -29.60
C LEU A 64 7.62 0.64 -29.55
N ASP A 65 7.92 1.22 -30.71
CA ASP A 65 8.80 2.37 -30.90
C ASP A 65 8.06 3.65 -31.35
N LYS A 66 6.73 3.58 -31.37
CA LYS A 66 5.80 4.66 -31.75
C LYS A 66 4.72 4.82 -30.68
N GLU A 67 3.97 5.90 -30.77
CA GLU A 67 2.82 6.16 -29.88
C GLU A 67 1.77 5.05 -29.96
N LYS A 68 1.52 4.51 -31.17
CA LYS A 68 0.47 3.54 -31.43
C LYS A 68 0.93 2.45 -32.40
N ALA A 69 0.46 1.23 -32.18
CA ALA A 69 0.60 0.11 -33.10
C ALA A 69 -0.68 -0.74 -33.15
N VAL A 70 -0.88 -1.43 -34.27
CA VAL A 70 -1.96 -2.41 -34.46
C VAL A 70 -1.32 -3.73 -34.87
N ILE A 71 -1.66 -4.80 -34.16
CA ILE A 71 -1.20 -6.17 -34.41
C ILE A 71 -2.41 -7.00 -34.82
N ASN A 72 -2.37 -7.59 -36.01
CA ASN A 72 -3.42 -8.48 -36.48
C ASN A 72 -3.12 -9.93 -36.09
N ILE A 73 -4.14 -10.65 -35.66
CA ILE A 73 -4.13 -12.05 -35.24
C ILE A 73 -5.00 -12.84 -36.22
N ASP A 74 -4.56 -14.03 -36.63
CA ASP A 74 -5.25 -14.82 -37.66
C ASP A 74 -6.65 -15.29 -37.24
N GLU A 75 -6.87 -15.38 -35.92
CA GLU A 75 -8.09 -15.87 -35.27
C GLU A 75 -8.66 -14.85 -34.29
N ASP A 76 -9.92 -15.08 -33.88
CA ASP A 76 -10.56 -14.24 -32.87
C ASP A 76 -9.84 -14.37 -31.52
N ILE A 77 -9.60 -13.22 -30.87
CA ILE A 77 -8.90 -13.14 -29.61
C ILE A 77 -9.87 -13.47 -28.46
N ARG A 78 -9.56 -14.52 -27.70
CA ARG A 78 -10.38 -15.03 -26.58
C ARG A 78 -9.72 -14.81 -25.22
N SER A 79 -8.40 -14.63 -25.21
CA SER A 79 -7.62 -14.29 -24.02
C SER A 79 -6.38 -13.49 -24.43
N ILE A 80 -5.98 -12.55 -23.58
CA ILE A 80 -4.77 -11.75 -23.78
C ILE A 80 -4.15 -11.34 -22.45
N LYS A 81 -2.85 -11.54 -22.26
CA LYS A 81 -2.10 -10.89 -21.17
C LYS A 81 -0.84 -10.25 -21.73
N VAL A 82 -0.51 -9.07 -21.24
CA VAL A 82 0.60 -8.23 -21.68
C VAL A 82 1.46 -7.91 -20.46
N ASN A 83 2.77 -7.78 -20.68
CA ASN A 83 3.80 -7.71 -19.66
C ASN A 83 3.89 -9.00 -18.84
N LEU A 84 4.18 -10.11 -19.54
CA LEU A 84 4.29 -11.44 -18.94
C LEU A 84 5.22 -11.42 -17.73
N ASP A 85 4.71 -11.93 -16.61
CA ASP A 85 5.39 -12.01 -15.30
C ASP A 85 5.94 -10.66 -14.80
N LYS A 86 5.34 -9.54 -15.25
CA LYS A 86 5.75 -8.18 -14.88
C LYS A 86 7.23 -7.89 -15.16
N THR A 87 7.80 -8.56 -16.16
CA THR A 87 9.23 -8.48 -16.54
C THR A 87 9.62 -7.11 -17.13
N GLY A 88 8.67 -6.38 -17.72
CA GLY A 88 8.88 -5.07 -18.29
C GLY A 88 8.56 -3.93 -17.33
N PHE A 89 9.37 -2.86 -17.38
CA PHE A 89 9.19 -1.65 -16.56
C PHE A 89 8.14 -0.70 -17.15
N TYR A 90 6.90 -1.18 -17.26
CA TYR A 90 5.75 -0.41 -17.72
C TYR A 90 4.45 -0.94 -17.09
N ARG A 91 3.40 -0.14 -17.18
CA ARG A 91 2.05 -0.52 -16.69
C ARG A 91 1.14 -0.85 -17.84
N VAL A 92 0.16 -1.73 -17.62
CA VAL A 92 -0.80 -2.12 -18.66
C VAL A 92 -2.22 -1.84 -18.21
N LEU A 93 -2.89 -0.94 -18.93
CA LEU A 93 -4.32 -0.66 -18.79
C LEU A 93 -5.10 -1.39 -19.89
N TYR A 94 -5.94 -2.35 -19.50
CA TYR A 94 -6.75 -3.10 -20.45
C TYR A 94 -8.11 -2.43 -20.66
N ASN A 95 -8.48 -2.17 -21.92
CA ASN A 95 -9.83 -1.77 -22.33
C ASN A 95 -10.63 -3.01 -22.78
N THR A 96 -10.47 -4.12 -22.06
CA THR A 96 -11.11 -5.40 -22.34
C THR A 96 -11.02 -6.27 -21.09
N ASP A 97 -12.00 -7.15 -20.84
CA ASP A 97 -11.95 -8.11 -19.75
C ASP A 97 -11.26 -9.44 -20.17
N LEU A 98 -10.84 -9.57 -21.44
CA LEU A 98 -10.24 -10.82 -21.97
C LEU A 98 -8.94 -11.24 -21.26
N PHE A 99 -8.29 -10.34 -20.52
CA PHE A 99 -7.13 -10.70 -19.71
C PHE A 99 -7.47 -11.59 -18.51
N LEU A 100 -8.71 -11.53 -18.03
CA LEU A 100 -9.20 -12.41 -16.97
C LEU A 100 -9.43 -13.85 -17.49
N ASN A 101 -9.54 -14.04 -18.81
CA ASN A 101 -9.67 -15.36 -19.43
C ASN A 101 -8.31 -16.06 -19.62
N ALA A 102 -7.20 -15.34 -19.47
CA ALA A 102 -5.86 -15.90 -19.60
C ALA A 102 -5.46 -16.70 -18.36
N ARG A 103 -4.52 -17.64 -18.52
CA ARG A 103 -3.89 -18.29 -17.36
C ARG A 103 -2.86 -17.33 -16.76
N LEU A 104 -3.22 -16.71 -15.64
CA LEU A 104 -2.35 -15.75 -14.93
C LEU A 104 -1.41 -16.48 -13.97
N SER A 105 -0.10 -16.20 -14.06
CA SER A 105 0.87 -16.57 -13.03
C SER A 105 0.68 -15.74 -11.75
N GLU A 106 1.37 -16.08 -10.66
CA GLU A 106 1.40 -15.23 -9.46
C GLU A 106 1.85 -13.79 -9.77
N LEU A 107 2.89 -13.64 -10.60
CA LEU A 107 3.43 -12.34 -10.98
C LEU A 107 2.50 -11.56 -11.92
N ASP A 108 1.79 -12.25 -12.83
CA ASP A 108 0.77 -11.62 -13.67
C ASP A 108 -0.36 -11.02 -12.81
N LYS A 109 -0.86 -11.81 -11.84
CA LYS A 109 -1.93 -11.36 -10.91
C LYS A 109 -1.48 -10.16 -10.11
N TRP A 110 -0.31 -10.25 -9.46
CA TRP A 110 0.25 -9.14 -8.69
C TRP A 110 0.46 -7.90 -9.57
N GLY A 111 0.99 -8.08 -10.78
CA GLY A 111 1.21 -6.99 -11.73
C GLY A 111 -0.08 -6.26 -12.12
N ILE A 112 -1.17 -7.00 -12.38
CA ILE A 112 -2.50 -6.43 -12.67
C ILE A 112 -3.02 -5.65 -11.46
N ILE A 113 -3.00 -6.24 -10.25
CA ILE A 113 -3.45 -5.59 -9.02
C ILE A 113 -2.67 -4.29 -8.78
N ASN A 114 -1.35 -4.34 -8.94
CA ASN A 114 -0.48 -3.18 -8.75
C ASN A 114 -0.72 -2.08 -9.79
N ASP A 115 -0.96 -2.44 -11.05
CA ASP A 115 -1.24 -1.48 -12.12
C ASP A 115 -2.58 -0.77 -11.91
N TYR A 116 -3.64 -1.52 -11.59
CA TYR A 116 -4.95 -0.93 -11.35
C TYR A 116 -5.00 -0.04 -10.12
N TRP A 117 -4.23 -0.35 -9.07
CA TRP A 117 -4.03 0.58 -7.96
C TRP A 117 -3.37 1.89 -8.41
N ALA A 118 -2.30 1.81 -9.20
CA ALA A 118 -1.63 2.99 -9.73
C ALA A 118 -2.55 3.82 -10.64
N PHE A 119 -3.39 3.17 -11.46
CA PHE A 119 -4.38 3.87 -12.29
C PHE A 119 -5.49 4.53 -11.46
N LEU A 120 -5.93 3.91 -10.37
CA LEU A 120 -6.86 4.51 -9.43
C LEU A 120 -6.27 5.80 -8.83
N LEU A 121 -5.05 5.72 -8.30
CA LEU A 121 -4.35 6.88 -7.71
C LEU A 121 -4.11 8.00 -8.75
N ALA A 122 -3.81 7.62 -9.99
CA ALA A 122 -3.63 8.56 -11.09
C ALA A 122 -4.96 9.18 -11.60
N GLY A 123 -6.12 8.67 -11.15
CA GLY A 123 -7.43 9.07 -11.67
C GLY A 123 -7.68 8.62 -13.12
N LYS A 124 -6.97 7.59 -13.58
CA LYS A 124 -7.11 7.00 -14.92
C LYS A 124 -8.26 5.99 -15.00
N ILE A 125 -8.71 5.48 -13.85
CA ILE A 125 -9.91 4.63 -13.71
C ILE A 125 -10.71 5.11 -12.48
N SER A 126 -11.99 4.80 -12.47
CA SER A 126 -12.84 4.99 -11.30
C SER A 126 -12.57 3.95 -10.20
N TYR A 127 -13.01 4.24 -8.98
CA TYR A 127 -12.99 3.26 -7.89
C TYR A 127 -13.82 2.00 -8.23
N ASN A 128 -14.95 2.15 -8.91
CA ASN A 128 -15.79 1.00 -9.28
C ASN A 128 -15.07 0.04 -10.25
N GLU A 129 -14.29 0.59 -11.19
CA GLU A 129 -13.46 -0.22 -12.09
C GLU A 129 -12.34 -0.93 -11.32
N TYR A 130 -11.66 -0.22 -10.42
CA TYR A 130 -10.66 -0.82 -9.53
C TYR A 130 -11.25 -1.94 -8.66
N GLU A 131 -12.40 -1.70 -8.03
CA GLU A 131 -13.12 -2.67 -7.21
C GLU A 131 -13.50 -3.91 -8.03
N LYS A 132 -14.01 -3.72 -9.26
CA LYS A 132 -14.32 -4.82 -10.17
C LYS A 132 -13.08 -5.70 -10.40
N ILE A 133 -11.90 -5.10 -10.58
CA ILE A 133 -10.66 -5.85 -10.79
C ILE A 133 -10.28 -6.65 -9.54
N ILE A 134 -10.11 -6.00 -8.39
CA ILE A 134 -9.65 -6.71 -7.19
C ILE A 134 -10.63 -7.80 -6.73
N ASN A 135 -11.94 -7.64 -6.98
CA ASN A 135 -12.95 -8.66 -6.68
C ASN A 135 -12.70 -10.00 -7.39
N ASN A 136 -12.06 -10.02 -8.56
CA ASN A 136 -11.68 -11.27 -9.23
C ASN A 136 -10.63 -12.08 -8.45
N PHE A 137 -9.88 -11.41 -7.58
CA PHE A 137 -8.77 -12.00 -6.81
C PHE A 137 -9.10 -12.16 -5.31
N PHE A 138 -10.36 -11.96 -4.89
CA PHE A 138 -10.76 -12.05 -3.49
C PHE A 138 -10.54 -13.42 -2.86
N ASN A 139 -10.66 -14.49 -3.65
CA ASN A 139 -10.43 -15.87 -3.21
C ASN A 139 -9.04 -16.40 -3.60
N ASP A 140 -8.16 -15.53 -4.11
CA ASP A 140 -6.80 -15.91 -4.48
C ASP A 140 -6.02 -16.39 -3.24
N ARG A 141 -5.03 -17.24 -3.48
CA ARG A 141 -4.19 -17.90 -2.46
C ARG A 141 -2.70 -17.69 -2.69
N GLU A 142 -2.34 -16.91 -3.70
CA GLU A 142 -0.96 -16.52 -3.91
C GLU A 142 -0.58 -15.38 -2.96
N PHE A 143 0.57 -15.52 -2.30
CA PHE A 143 1.05 -14.62 -1.27
C PHE A 143 1.12 -13.16 -1.77
N MET A 144 1.72 -12.95 -2.95
CA MET A 144 1.94 -11.60 -3.47
C MET A 144 0.63 -10.87 -3.77
N ALA A 145 -0.33 -11.56 -4.39
CA ALA A 145 -1.63 -10.98 -4.72
C ALA A 145 -2.44 -10.63 -3.46
N VAL A 146 -2.48 -11.55 -2.48
CA VAL A 146 -3.23 -11.34 -1.23
C VAL A 146 -2.65 -10.17 -0.43
N ASN A 147 -1.32 -10.13 -0.28
CA ASN A 147 -0.68 -9.07 0.49
C ASN A 147 -0.84 -7.70 -0.17
N GLU A 148 -0.73 -7.63 -1.50
CA GLU A 148 -0.94 -6.40 -2.27
C GLU A 148 -2.36 -5.86 -2.08
N ILE A 149 -3.40 -6.69 -2.27
CA ILE A 149 -4.80 -6.26 -2.07
C ILE A 149 -5.04 -5.86 -0.61
N SER A 150 -4.50 -6.63 0.36
CA SER A 150 -4.62 -6.29 1.78
C SER A 150 -4.01 -4.92 2.08
N ASN A 151 -2.84 -4.61 1.53
CA ASN A 151 -2.17 -3.30 1.68
C ASN A 151 -3.05 -2.20 1.09
N GLN A 152 -3.49 -2.34 -0.16
CA GLN A 152 -4.27 -1.33 -0.86
C GLN A 152 -5.62 -1.07 -0.17
N LEU A 153 -6.31 -2.11 0.30
CA LEU A 153 -7.55 -1.98 1.07
C LEU A 153 -7.31 -1.38 2.46
N SER A 154 -6.17 -1.64 3.09
CA SER A 154 -5.79 -0.99 4.35
C SER A 154 -5.50 0.50 4.15
N THR A 155 -4.86 0.87 3.05
CA THR A 155 -4.66 2.27 2.66
C THR A 155 -6.01 2.95 2.39
N LEU A 156 -6.91 2.32 1.62
CA LEU A 156 -8.25 2.85 1.37
C LEU A 156 -9.03 3.02 2.67
N TYR A 157 -9.00 2.03 3.57
CA TYR A 157 -9.58 2.15 4.91
C TYR A 157 -8.99 3.35 5.66
N ALA A 158 -7.66 3.49 5.66
CA ALA A 158 -6.98 4.59 6.32
C ALA A 158 -7.26 5.96 5.68
N ILE A 159 -7.69 6.04 4.41
CA ILE A 159 -8.15 7.27 3.76
C ILE A 159 -9.58 7.60 4.19
N ASN A 160 -10.51 6.66 4.00
CA ASN A 160 -11.92 6.81 4.35
C ASN A 160 -12.54 5.48 4.83
N PRO A 161 -12.65 5.27 6.16
CA PRO A 161 -13.26 4.07 6.73
C PRO A 161 -14.73 3.87 6.37
N SER A 162 -15.52 4.94 6.22
CA SER A 162 -16.96 4.79 5.95
C SER A 162 -17.24 4.35 4.52
N LYS A 163 -16.41 4.78 3.57
CA LYS A 163 -16.54 4.44 2.15
C LYS A 163 -15.95 3.07 1.81
N TYR A 164 -14.76 2.76 2.34
CA TYR A 164 -14.01 1.54 1.95
C TYR A 164 -13.99 0.46 3.04
N GLY A 165 -14.59 0.72 4.20
CA GLY A 165 -14.58 -0.19 5.34
C GLY A 165 -15.18 -1.56 5.05
N GLU A 166 -16.32 -1.59 4.36
CA GLU A 166 -17.02 -2.85 4.07
C GLU A 166 -16.21 -3.77 3.17
N ILE A 167 -15.65 -3.26 2.07
CA ILE A 167 -14.83 -4.06 1.16
C ILE A 167 -13.54 -4.54 1.83
N ALA A 168 -12.89 -3.67 2.63
CA ALA A 168 -11.67 -4.02 3.35
C ALA A 168 -11.96 -5.16 4.35
N LYS A 169 -12.99 -5.01 5.19
CA LYS A 169 -13.40 -6.06 6.14
C LYS A 169 -13.77 -7.36 5.42
N LYS A 170 -14.53 -7.28 4.32
CA LYS A 170 -14.95 -8.45 3.52
C LYS A 170 -13.74 -9.24 3.00
N PHE A 171 -12.78 -8.56 2.37
CA PHE A 171 -11.56 -9.20 1.87
C PHE A 171 -10.77 -9.87 2.99
N HIS A 172 -10.51 -9.14 4.08
CA HIS A 172 -9.72 -9.67 5.20
C HIS A 172 -10.43 -10.84 5.90
N LYS A 173 -11.77 -10.86 5.99
CA LYS A 173 -12.53 -12.02 6.50
C LYS A 173 -12.38 -13.26 5.61
N VAL A 174 -12.44 -13.09 4.28
CA VAL A 174 -12.21 -14.19 3.33
C VAL A 174 -10.79 -14.74 3.48
N GLN A 175 -9.80 -13.85 3.49
CA GLN A 175 -8.40 -14.24 3.56
C GLN A 175 -8.01 -14.83 4.93
N LEU A 176 -8.57 -14.33 6.03
CA LEU A 176 -8.37 -14.92 7.35
C LEU A 176 -8.76 -16.40 7.34
N ARG A 177 -9.88 -16.74 6.68
CA ARG A 177 -10.33 -18.13 6.55
C ARG A 177 -9.39 -18.97 5.69
N ASN A 178 -8.78 -18.39 4.66
CA ASN A 178 -7.87 -19.11 3.76
C ASN A 178 -6.53 -19.41 4.41
N TRP A 179 -5.97 -18.45 5.17
CA TRP A 179 -4.60 -18.53 5.68
C TRP A 179 -4.48 -19.08 7.11
N ARG A 180 -5.57 -19.21 7.88
CA ARG A 180 -5.53 -19.64 9.30
C ARG A 180 -4.83 -20.96 9.60
N ASN A 181 -4.78 -21.87 8.63
CA ASN A 181 -4.19 -23.20 8.79
C ASN A 181 -2.89 -23.38 8.01
N ASP A 182 -2.41 -22.34 7.32
CA ASP A 182 -1.16 -22.41 6.58
C ASP A 182 0.01 -22.48 7.56
N LYS A 183 0.94 -23.41 7.31
CA LYS A 183 2.09 -23.67 8.19
C LYS A 183 3.42 -23.21 7.59
N THR A 184 3.42 -22.73 6.35
CA THR A 184 4.59 -22.11 5.73
C THR A 184 4.90 -20.77 6.39
N ASP A 185 6.15 -20.32 6.31
CA ASP A 185 6.54 -19.04 6.90
C ASP A 185 5.79 -17.86 6.27
N LEU A 186 5.62 -17.89 4.94
CA LEU A 186 4.82 -16.89 4.22
C LEU A 186 3.34 -16.93 4.61
N GLY A 187 2.79 -18.13 4.82
CA GLY A 187 1.41 -18.29 5.24
C GLY A 187 1.14 -17.74 6.63
N LYS A 188 2.04 -17.99 7.58
CA LYS A 188 2.00 -17.45 8.95
C LYS A 188 2.07 -15.93 8.97
N ILE A 189 3.01 -15.34 8.21
CA ILE A 189 3.14 -13.89 8.08
C ILE A 189 1.85 -13.28 7.49
N THR A 190 1.29 -13.91 6.45
CA THR A 190 0.04 -13.45 5.82
C THR A 190 -1.12 -13.52 6.80
N TYR A 191 -1.27 -14.63 7.50
CA TYR A 191 -2.30 -14.80 8.52
C TYR A 191 -2.20 -13.72 9.61
N SER A 192 -1.01 -13.51 10.18
CA SER A 192 -0.77 -12.50 11.21
C SER A 192 -1.12 -11.09 10.73
N ASN A 193 -0.69 -10.72 9.52
CA ASN A 193 -1.00 -9.43 8.92
C ASN A 193 -2.52 -9.23 8.69
N ILE A 194 -3.19 -10.25 8.15
CA ILE A 194 -4.64 -10.20 7.90
C ILE A 194 -5.41 -10.12 9.22
N LEU A 195 -5.02 -10.89 10.23
CA LEU A 195 -5.67 -10.92 11.54
C LEU A 195 -5.58 -9.55 12.22
N TYR A 196 -4.40 -8.94 12.28
CA TYR A 196 -4.22 -7.63 12.92
C TYR A 196 -4.97 -6.53 12.18
N ARG A 197 -4.93 -6.52 10.84
CA ARG A 197 -5.66 -5.53 10.04
C ARG A 197 -7.16 -5.66 10.23
N LEU A 198 -7.68 -6.89 10.24
CA LEU A 198 -9.11 -7.11 10.49
C LEU A 198 -9.51 -6.69 11.91
N ALA A 199 -8.69 -6.99 12.92
CA ALA A 199 -8.92 -6.51 14.29
C ALA A 199 -9.01 -4.99 14.34
N PHE A 200 -8.06 -4.30 13.71
CA PHE A 200 -8.10 -2.84 13.64
C PHE A 200 -9.38 -2.30 12.98
N MET A 201 -9.79 -2.90 11.86
CA MET A 201 -10.89 -2.41 11.03
C MET A 201 -12.30 -2.73 11.54
N ASP A 202 -12.47 -3.86 12.24
CA ASP A 202 -13.77 -4.41 12.62
C ASP A 202 -13.89 -4.55 14.15
N GLU A 203 -14.60 -3.62 14.78
CA GLU A 203 -14.82 -3.58 16.23
C GLU A 203 -15.53 -4.84 16.75
N TYR A 204 -16.48 -5.37 15.99
CA TYR A 204 -17.21 -6.57 16.39
C TYR A 204 -16.31 -7.80 16.38
N PHE A 205 -15.45 -7.91 15.37
CA PHE A 205 -14.42 -8.93 15.34
C PHE A 205 -13.41 -8.77 16.49
N SER A 206 -12.98 -7.54 16.77
CA SER A 206 -12.08 -7.23 17.89
C SER A 206 -12.66 -7.58 19.25
N LEU A 207 -13.96 -7.34 19.47
CA LEU A 207 -14.64 -7.73 20.71
C LEU A 207 -14.47 -9.23 21.01
N GLY A 208 -14.61 -10.09 20.00
CA GLY A 208 -14.38 -11.52 20.16
C GLY A 208 -12.91 -11.90 20.29
N LEU A 209 -12.03 -11.27 19.51
CA LEU A 209 -10.59 -11.60 19.50
C LEU A 209 -9.87 -11.15 20.77
N SER A 210 -10.31 -10.03 21.36
CA SER A 210 -9.71 -9.45 22.57
C SER A 210 -9.82 -10.36 23.80
N GLU A 211 -10.82 -11.25 23.85
CA GLU A 211 -10.98 -12.26 24.90
C GLU A 211 -9.79 -13.23 25.00
N LEU A 212 -9.01 -13.39 23.93
CA LEU A 212 -7.81 -14.21 23.93
C LEU A 212 -6.62 -13.54 24.64
N PHE A 213 -6.70 -12.24 24.94
CA PHE A 213 -5.61 -11.50 25.59
C PHE A 213 -5.30 -12.01 27.01
N LYS A 214 -6.29 -12.59 27.71
CA LYS A 214 -6.06 -13.27 29.00
C LYS A 214 -5.14 -14.50 28.90
N PHE A 215 -4.96 -15.04 27.70
CA PHE A 215 -4.07 -16.16 27.40
C PHE A 215 -2.84 -15.75 26.59
N TYR A 216 -2.57 -14.44 26.47
CA TYR A 216 -1.60 -13.86 25.54
C TYR A 216 -0.24 -14.57 25.52
N ASP A 217 0.31 -14.88 26.69
CA ASP A 217 1.65 -15.45 26.82
C ASP A 217 1.74 -16.88 26.25
N ASN A 218 0.61 -17.58 26.15
CA ASN A 218 0.49 -18.94 25.60
C ASN A 218 -0.06 -18.98 24.16
N LEU A 219 -0.30 -17.83 23.53
CA LEU A 219 -0.78 -17.77 22.15
C LEU A 219 0.33 -18.10 21.15
N ASP A 220 -0.07 -18.67 20.02
CA ASP A 220 0.77 -18.71 18.82
C ASP A 220 1.27 -17.30 18.48
N ALA A 221 2.55 -17.18 18.14
CA ALA A 221 3.20 -15.89 17.86
C ALA A 221 2.47 -15.09 16.76
N ASP A 222 1.92 -15.80 15.77
CA ASP A 222 1.18 -15.23 14.64
C ASP A 222 -0.17 -14.61 15.05
N MET A 223 -0.69 -14.94 16.24
CA MET A 223 -1.94 -14.36 16.77
C MET A 223 -1.70 -13.13 17.65
N LYS A 224 -0.51 -13.03 18.27
CA LYS A 224 -0.23 -12.04 19.33
C LYS A 224 -0.47 -10.61 18.89
N GLN A 225 -0.01 -10.21 17.69
CA GLN A 225 -0.22 -8.85 17.19
C GLN A 225 -1.71 -8.53 16.97
N GLY A 226 -2.48 -9.48 16.44
CA GLY A 226 -3.93 -9.29 16.25
C GLY A 226 -4.69 -9.21 17.55
N VAL A 227 -4.33 -10.05 18.53
CA VAL A 227 -4.94 -10.05 19.86
C VAL A 227 -4.59 -8.80 20.66
N SER A 228 -3.35 -8.30 20.61
CA SER A 228 -2.98 -7.05 21.28
C SER A 228 -3.70 -5.85 20.69
N VAL A 229 -3.84 -5.78 19.37
CA VAL A 229 -4.60 -4.71 18.70
C VAL A 229 -6.08 -4.82 19.04
N ALA A 230 -6.67 -6.02 19.00
CA ALA A 230 -8.07 -6.21 19.40
C ALA A 230 -8.31 -5.76 20.85
N TYR A 231 -7.39 -6.08 21.77
CA TYR A 231 -7.46 -5.64 23.16
C TYR A 231 -7.44 -4.11 23.28
N ALA A 232 -6.53 -3.43 22.57
CA ALA A 232 -6.48 -1.97 22.54
C ALA A 232 -7.78 -1.34 22.00
N ILE A 233 -8.31 -1.86 20.89
CA ILE A 233 -9.53 -1.35 20.25
C ILE A 233 -10.77 -1.59 21.12
N THR A 234 -10.87 -2.75 21.78
CA THR A 234 -12.05 -3.10 22.58
C THR A 234 -12.10 -2.36 23.91
N TYR A 235 -10.96 -2.19 24.58
CA TYR A 235 -10.93 -1.67 25.95
C TYR A 235 -10.43 -0.22 26.08
N GLU A 236 -9.82 0.35 25.03
CA GLU A 236 -9.35 1.75 24.97
C GLU A 236 -8.60 2.19 26.25
N GLU A 237 -9.16 3.10 27.06
CA GLU A 237 -8.52 3.57 28.29
C GLU A 237 -8.18 2.43 29.25
N ASN A 238 -9.06 1.43 29.36
CA ASN A 238 -8.88 0.31 30.28
C ASN A 238 -7.74 -0.63 29.85
N ALA A 239 -7.30 -0.57 28.59
CA ALA A 239 -6.16 -1.34 28.10
C ALA A 239 -4.82 -0.59 28.25
N MET A 240 -4.83 0.73 28.40
CA MET A 240 -3.61 1.56 28.34
C MET A 240 -2.57 1.13 29.36
N ASP A 241 -2.96 1.03 30.64
CA ASP A 241 -2.03 0.73 31.73
C ASP A 241 -1.42 -0.67 31.60
N GLU A 242 -2.22 -1.66 31.21
CA GLU A 242 -1.73 -3.02 31.01
C GLU A 242 -0.76 -3.12 29.83
N LEU A 243 -1.12 -2.52 28.68
CA LEU A 243 -0.27 -2.54 27.48
C LEU A 243 1.05 -1.80 27.72
N LEU A 244 1.02 -0.63 28.37
CA LEU A 244 2.23 0.10 28.77
C LEU A 244 3.09 -0.71 29.75
N SER A 245 2.47 -1.33 30.75
CA SER A 245 3.16 -2.16 31.73
C SER A 245 3.83 -3.38 31.09
N ARG A 246 3.18 -4.00 30.10
CA ARG A 246 3.77 -5.09 29.31
C ARG A 246 4.91 -4.58 28.42
N TYR A 247 4.73 -3.48 27.69
CA TYR A 247 5.77 -2.83 26.87
C TYR A 247 7.05 -2.53 27.67
N ARG A 248 6.91 -1.93 28.86
CA ARG A 248 8.03 -1.53 29.72
C ARG A 248 8.80 -2.71 30.33
N ARG A 249 8.10 -3.80 30.66
CA ARG A 249 8.70 -4.99 31.29
C ARG A 249 9.29 -5.98 30.29
N GLU A 250 8.82 -5.93 29.05
CA GLU A 250 9.27 -6.83 27.98
C GLU A 250 10.76 -6.64 27.70
N LYS A 251 11.44 -7.74 27.34
CA LYS A 251 12.88 -7.79 27.01
C LYS A 251 13.12 -8.07 25.53
N PHE A 252 12.20 -8.75 24.86
CA PHE A 252 12.29 -9.09 23.44
C PHE A 252 11.76 -7.94 22.57
N ASP A 253 12.60 -7.46 21.65
CA ASP A 253 12.27 -6.30 20.82
C ASP A 253 11.04 -6.55 19.92
N GLU A 254 10.86 -7.76 19.38
CA GLU A 254 9.68 -8.12 18.58
C GLU A 254 8.39 -7.99 19.38
N GLU A 255 8.39 -8.45 20.64
CA GLU A 255 7.22 -8.43 21.51
C GLU A 255 6.92 -7.01 22.00
N LYS A 256 7.97 -6.19 22.23
CA LYS A 256 7.79 -4.74 22.47
C LYS A 256 7.08 -4.05 21.33
N LEU A 257 7.47 -4.32 20.08
CA LEU A 257 6.82 -3.71 18.92
C LEU A 257 5.35 -4.11 18.81
N ARG A 258 4.96 -5.32 19.24
CA ARG A 258 3.55 -5.73 19.29
C ARG A 258 2.70 -4.88 20.23
N TYR A 259 3.20 -4.61 21.43
CA TYR A 259 2.53 -3.74 22.39
C TYR A 259 2.53 -2.29 21.92
N LEU A 260 3.66 -1.80 21.38
CA LEU A 260 3.76 -0.45 20.84
C LEU A 260 2.78 -0.21 19.69
N THR A 261 2.61 -1.19 18.80
CA THR A 261 1.60 -1.12 17.73
C THR A 261 0.18 -1.05 18.28
N ALA A 262 -0.15 -1.86 19.29
CA ALA A 262 -1.46 -1.79 19.93
C ALA A 262 -1.71 -0.39 20.55
N LEU A 263 -0.71 0.17 21.23
CA LEU A 263 -0.75 1.51 21.83
C LEU A 263 -0.90 2.65 20.80
N LEU A 264 -0.39 2.48 19.57
CA LEU A 264 -0.49 3.48 18.49
C LEU A 264 -1.81 3.39 17.69
N LEU A 265 -2.53 2.28 17.84
CA LEU A 265 -3.75 2.00 17.10
C LEU A 265 -5.04 2.17 17.92
N PHE A 266 -4.97 2.74 19.13
CA PHE A 266 -6.17 3.22 19.83
C PHE A 266 -7.01 4.14 18.94
N ARG A 267 -8.33 4.13 19.11
CA ARG A 267 -9.21 5.01 18.34
C ARG A 267 -9.33 6.38 18.96
N LYS A 268 -9.06 6.52 20.27
CA LYS A 268 -9.08 7.82 20.95
C LYS A 268 -7.79 8.60 20.66
N PRO A 269 -7.86 9.80 20.04
CA PRO A 269 -6.66 10.53 19.62
C PRO A 269 -5.67 10.84 20.76
N TYR A 270 -6.17 11.13 21.96
CA TYR A 270 -5.32 11.46 23.10
C TYR A 270 -4.53 10.25 23.62
N LEU A 271 -5.06 9.02 23.50
CA LEU A 271 -4.31 7.80 23.84
C LEU A 271 -3.15 7.60 22.86
N VAL A 272 -3.39 7.84 21.57
CA VAL A 272 -2.35 7.77 20.54
C VAL A 272 -1.26 8.82 20.78
N VAL A 273 -1.62 10.06 21.14
CA VAL A 273 -0.65 11.11 21.49
C VAL A 273 0.16 10.76 22.74
N ASN A 274 -0.47 10.16 23.77
CA ASN A 274 0.23 9.66 24.94
C ASN A 274 1.25 8.58 24.56
N SER A 275 0.86 7.65 23.69
CA SER A 275 1.75 6.59 23.17
C SER A 275 2.90 7.14 22.32
N LEU A 276 2.64 8.13 21.45
CA LEU A 276 3.67 8.82 20.68
C LEU A 276 4.69 9.51 21.59
N SER A 277 4.25 10.03 22.73
CA SER A 277 5.11 10.76 23.67
C SER A 277 6.16 9.88 24.36
N LEU A 278 6.06 8.54 24.26
CA LEU A 278 7.13 7.61 24.65
C LEU A 278 8.43 7.82 23.83
N ILE A 279 8.32 8.43 22.64
CA ILE A 279 9.47 8.87 21.84
C ILE A 279 10.24 9.99 22.57
N LEU A 280 9.52 10.92 23.20
CA LEU A 280 10.11 12.09 23.86
C LEU A 280 10.79 11.71 25.18
N THR A 281 10.28 10.68 25.86
CA THR A 281 10.87 10.16 27.11
C THR A 281 12.07 9.25 26.87
N GLY A 282 12.37 8.88 25.61
CA GLY A 282 13.41 7.93 25.24
C GLY A 282 13.03 6.46 25.51
N GLU A 283 11.79 6.18 25.89
CA GLU A 283 11.27 4.82 26.07
C GLU A 283 11.14 4.08 24.74
N VAL A 284 10.84 4.79 23.65
CA VAL A 284 10.97 4.26 22.28
C VAL A 284 12.39 4.51 21.78
N LYS A 285 13.09 3.44 21.41
CA LYS A 285 14.45 3.53 20.89
C LYS A 285 14.44 4.35 19.59
N LYS A 286 15.50 5.13 19.38
CA LYS A 286 15.68 5.93 18.16
C LYS A 286 15.40 5.13 16.89
N GLN A 287 15.96 3.93 16.76
CA GLN A 287 15.80 3.05 15.60
C GLN A 287 14.35 2.61 15.31
N ASP A 288 13.46 2.66 16.32
CA ASP A 288 12.07 2.23 16.21
C ASP A 288 11.11 3.38 15.88
N MET A 289 11.55 4.65 16.04
CA MET A 289 10.77 5.83 15.65
C MET A 289 10.24 5.78 14.20
N PRO A 290 11.00 5.29 13.19
CA PRO A 290 10.51 5.15 11.82
C PRO A 290 9.30 4.21 11.73
N TYR A 291 9.34 3.11 12.48
CA TYR A 291 8.23 2.17 12.56
C TYR A 291 7.00 2.81 13.20
N VAL A 292 7.18 3.55 14.30
CA VAL A 292 6.10 4.29 14.98
C VAL A 292 5.39 5.25 14.02
N ILE A 293 6.14 6.06 13.28
CA ILE A 293 5.59 7.01 12.30
C ILE A 293 4.80 6.27 11.21
N SER A 294 5.32 5.16 10.71
CA SER A 294 4.62 4.34 9.70
C SER A 294 3.32 3.76 10.26
N VAL A 295 3.32 3.17 11.45
CA VAL A 295 2.11 2.56 12.05
C VAL A 295 1.03 3.61 12.34
N VAL A 296 1.39 4.69 13.02
CA VAL A 296 0.41 5.69 13.46
C VAL A 296 -0.24 6.41 12.29
N SER A 297 0.46 6.56 11.16
CA SER A 297 -0.10 7.22 9.97
C SER A 297 -1.26 6.45 9.34
N TYR A 298 -1.36 5.14 9.56
CA TYR A 298 -2.49 4.32 9.13
C TYR A 298 -3.70 4.38 10.07
N ASN A 299 -3.65 5.17 11.13
CA ASN A 299 -4.75 5.34 12.07
C ASN A 299 -5.67 6.53 11.67
N PRO A 300 -6.79 6.29 10.96
CA PRO A 300 -7.68 7.37 10.52
C PRO A 300 -8.34 8.10 11.70
N TYR A 301 -8.45 7.45 12.86
CA TYR A 301 -9.12 8.00 14.04
C TYR A 301 -8.26 9.04 14.79
N ALA A 302 -6.94 8.99 14.62
CA ALA A 302 -5.99 9.88 15.30
C ALA A 302 -5.15 10.72 14.32
N ARG A 303 -5.51 10.78 13.04
CA ARG A 303 -4.66 11.41 11.99
C ARG A 303 -4.32 12.87 12.26
N GLU A 304 -5.28 13.67 12.69
CA GLU A 304 -5.09 15.10 12.94
C GLU A 304 -4.24 15.31 14.20
N ALA A 305 -4.52 14.55 15.27
CA ALA A 305 -3.71 14.55 16.48
C ALA A 305 -2.26 14.10 16.21
N THR A 306 -2.08 13.13 15.32
CA THR A 306 -0.76 12.66 14.86
C THR A 306 -0.02 13.75 14.10
N PHE A 307 -0.68 14.42 13.15
CA PHE A 307 -0.08 15.55 12.44
C PHE A 307 0.30 16.67 13.40
N ASN A 308 -0.59 17.06 14.32
CA ASN A 308 -0.33 18.08 15.33
C ASN A 308 0.86 17.71 16.22
N TRP A 309 0.96 16.45 16.66
CA TRP A 309 2.11 15.98 17.43
C TRP A 309 3.42 16.06 16.63
N ILE A 310 3.42 15.61 15.37
CA ILE A 310 4.59 15.73 14.47
C ILE A 310 4.98 17.19 14.28
N LYS A 311 4.00 18.07 14.07
CA LYS A 311 4.18 19.53 13.90
C LYS A 311 4.82 20.15 15.15
N THR A 312 4.30 19.85 16.33
CA THR A 312 4.81 20.35 17.61
C THR A 312 6.23 19.88 17.91
N TYR A 313 6.53 18.60 17.67
CA TYR A 313 7.82 17.99 18.01
C TYR A 313 8.76 17.82 16.80
N PHE A 314 8.50 18.54 15.71
CA PHE A 314 9.22 18.38 14.45
C PHE A 314 10.73 18.54 14.61
N ASN A 315 11.18 19.57 15.34
CA ASN A 315 12.60 19.83 15.56
C ASN A 315 13.28 18.71 16.35
N PHE A 316 12.59 18.11 17.32
CA PHE A 316 13.10 16.95 18.06
C PHE A 316 13.28 15.75 17.13
N LEU A 317 12.26 15.44 16.31
CA LEU A 317 12.32 14.36 15.33
C LEU A 317 13.44 14.58 14.31
N ARG A 318 13.58 15.82 13.81
CA ARG A 318 14.62 16.19 12.86
C ARG A 318 16.01 16.03 13.44
N GLU A 319 16.26 16.54 14.65
CA GLU A 319 17.59 16.46 15.26
C GLU A 319 18.01 15.00 15.49
N ALA A 320 17.05 14.11 15.80
CA ALA A 320 17.34 12.67 15.87
C ALA A 320 17.89 12.13 14.54
N TYR A 321 17.46 12.64 13.39
CA TYR A 321 17.85 12.12 12.06
C TYR A 321 18.69 13.07 11.22
N LYS A 322 19.26 14.11 11.85
CA LYS A 322 20.01 15.16 11.17
C LYS A 322 21.09 14.61 10.26
N GLY A 323 21.17 15.14 9.05
CA GLY A 323 22.13 14.71 8.03
C GLY A 323 21.77 13.38 7.34
N THR A 324 20.62 12.79 7.65
CA THR A 324 20.13 11.56 6.98
C THR A 324 18.80 11.82 6.27
N GLY A 325 18.53 11.05 5.20
CA GLY A 325 17.23 11.08 4.51
C GLY A 325 16.13 10.25 5.17
N ILE A 326 16.38 9.66 6.35
CA ILE A 326 15.48 8.69 6.99
C ILE A 326 14.15 9.34 7.38
N LEU A 327 14.19 10.44 8.13
CA LEU A 327 12.98 11.13 8.57
C LEU A 327 12.17 11.64 7.38
N GLY A 328 12.83 12.25 6.39
CA GLY A 328 12.16 12.73 5.17
C GLY A 328 11.43 11.62 4.42
N ARG A 329 12.01 10.41 4.33
CA ARG A 329 11.35 9.24 3.72
C ARG A 329 10.11 8.82 4.51
N ARG A 330 10.20 8.74 5.84
CA ARG A 330 9.08 8.33 6.70
C ARG A 330 7.96 9.36 6.74
N LEU A 331 8.29 10.65 6.75
CA LEU A 331 7.31 11.71 6.57
C LEU A 331 6.66 11.60 5.19
N GLY A 332 7.43 11.30 4.14
CA GLY A 332 6.89 11.06 2.80
C GLY A 332 5.85 9.92 2.74
N GLU A 333 6.02 8.89 3.56
CA GLU A 333 5.06 7.78 3.70
C GLU A 333 3.85 8.15 4.57
N ALA A 334 4.03 8.99 5.58
CA ALA A 334 2.98 9.35 6.55
C ALA A 334 2.08 10.51 6.08
N ILE A 335 2.66 11.56 5.50
CA ILE A 335 1.98 12.77 4.99
C ILE A 335 0.71 12.46 4.20
N PRO A 336 0.70 11.50 3.25
CA PRO A 336 -0.47 11.21 2.43
C PRO A 336 -1.70 10.76 3.21
N LEU A 337 -1.51 10.14 4.38
CA LEU A 337 -2.59 9.63 5.21
C LEU A 337 -2.96 10.60 6.33
N ILE A 338 -1.96 11.17 7.00
CA ILE A 338 -2.21 12.09 8.12
C ILE A 338 -2.79 13.44 7.64
N GLY A 339 -2.53 13.83 6.40
CA GLY A 339 -3.01 15.08 5.81
C GLY A 339 -4.42 15.03 5.22
N ILE A 340 -5.06 13.86 5.16
CA ILE A 340 -6.40 13.74 4.54
C ILE A 340 -7.42 14.54 5.35
N GLY A 341 -7.99 15.56 4.70
CA GLY A 341 -8.96 16.50 5.26
C GLY A 341 -8.38 17.78 5.86
N ILE A 342 -7.07 17.90 5.93
CA ILE A 342 -6.34 19.11 6.37
C ILE A 342 -5.23 19.45 5.36
N GLU A 343 -5.48 19.20 4.07
CA GLU A 343 -4.48 19.23 3.01
C GLU A 343 -3.69 20.55 2.98
N LYS A 344 -4.41 21.68 3.06
CA LYS A 344 -3.80 23.01 3.03
C LYS A 344 -2.84 23.24 4.19
N GLU A 345 -3.24 22.85 5.40
CA GLU A 345 -2.41 23.04 6.60
C GLU A 345 -1.13 22.19 6.52
N VAL A 346 -1.25 20.94 6.07
CA VAL A 346 -0.10 20.04 5.88
C VAL A 346 0.83 20.57 4.80
N GLU A 347 0.29 21.01 3.66
CA GLU A 347 1.08 21.63 2.58
C GLU A 347 1.80 22.89 3.07
N GLU A 348 1.11 23.80 3.75
CA GLU A 348 1.70 25.02 4.31
C GLU A 348 2.81 24.72 5.30
N PHE A 349 2.61 23.76 6.22
CA PHE A 349 3.63 23.40 7.19
C PHE A 349 4.88 22.84 6.51
N PHE A 350 4.74 21.82 5.66
CA PHE A 350 5.88 21.14 5.07
C PHE A 350 6.59 21.93 3.97
N ASN A 351 5.91 22.87 3.30
CA ASN A 351 6.56 23.79 2.36
C ASN A 351 7.43 24.85 3.06
N ASN A 352 7.12 25.17 4.32
CA ASN A 352 7.86 26.16 5.11
C ASN A 352 8.97 25.56 5.98
N ILE A 353 9.14 24.23 5.97
CA ILE A 353 10.20 23.56 6.71
C ILE A 353 11.52 23.58 5.92
N GLU A 354 12.57 24.12 6.53
CA GLU A 354 13.94 23.98 6.02
C GLU A 354 14.53 22.61 6.41
N MET A 355 14.30 21.56 5.61
CA MET A 355 14.94 20.25 5.80
C MET A 355 15.49 19.70 4.47
N PRO A 356 16.64 20.22 3.98
CA PRO A 356 17.22 19.81 2.70
C PRO A 356 17.42 18.30 2.57
N GLU A 357 17.85 17.64 3.65
CA GLU A 357 18.11 16.21 3.74
C GLU A 357 16.87 15.33 3.52
N GLY A 358 15.67 15.86 3.79
CA GLY A 358 14.40 15.15 3.66
C GLY A 358 13.43 15.71 2.62
N SER A 359 13.83 16.78 1.91
CA SER A 359 13.03 17.52 0.93
C SER A 359 12.37 16.63 -0.12
N ARG A 360 13.11 15.67 -0.69
CA ARG A 360 12.57 14.74 -1.71
C ARG A 360 11.45 13.86 -1.15
N GLY A 361 11.62 13.33 0.06
CA GLY A 361 10.61 12.47 0.69
C GLY A 361 9.34 13.25 1.03
N ILE A 362 9.49 14.46 1.59
CA ILE A 362 8.36 15.36 1.85
C ILE A 362 7.61 15.70 0.55
N LYS A 363 8.33 16.08 -0.51
CA LYS A 363 7.71 16.39 -1.80
C LYS A 363 6.91 15.20 -2.34
N MET A 364 7.47 14.00 -2.29
CA MET A 364 6.75 12.78 -2.68
C MET A 364 5.49 12.55 -1.82
N GLY A 365 5.56 12.79 -0.52
CA GLY A 365 4.42 12.70 0.38
C GLY A 365 3.32 13.70 0.06
N LEU A 366 3.66 14.97 -0.19
CA LEU A 366 2.70 16.00 -0.60
C LEU A 366 2.08 15.70 -1.97
N GLU A 367 2.86 15.16 -2.91
CA GLU A 367 2.34 14.70 -4.20
C GLU A 367 1.36 13.53 -4.02
N MET A 368 1.69 12.56 -3.17
CA MET A 368 0.82 11.42 -2.90
C MET A 368 -0.43 11.82 -2.09
N LEU A 369 -0.33 12.82 -1.20
CA LEU A 369 -1.48 13.41 -0.51
C LEU A 369 -2.52 13.90 -1.52
N LYS A 370 -2.11 14.61 -2.57
CA LYS A 370 -3.02 15.05 -3.64
C LYS A 370 -3.69 13.89 -4.37
N ALA A 371 -3.01 12.75 -4.52
CA ALA A 371 -3.61 11.55 -5.10
C ALA A 371 -4.64 10.93 -4.13
N TYR A 372 -4.30 10.79 -2.86
CA TYR A 372 -5.18 10.19 -1.84
C TYR A 372 -6.41 11.06 -1.52
N SER A 373 -6.27 12.39 -1.55
CA SER A 373 -7.39 13.31 -1.33
C SER A 373 -8.51 13.18 -2.36
N LYS A 374 -8.21 12.71 -3.59
CA LYS A 374 -9.24 12.38 -4.60
C LYS A 374 -10.10 11.17 -4.20
N LEU A 375 -9.59 10.34 -3.28
CA LEU A 375 -10.25 9.13 -2.78
C LEU A 375 -10.92 9.35 -1.43
N LYS A 376 -10.85 10.56 -0.85
CA LYS A 376 -11.47 10.91 0.43
C LYS A 376 -12.98 10.62 0.43
#